data_AF-A0A2R6N5S0-F1
#
_entry.id   AF-A0A2R6N5S0-F1
#
_cell.length_a   1.000
_cell.length_b   1.000
_cell.length_c   1.000
_cell.angle_alpha   90.00
_cell.angle_beta   90.00
_cell.angle_gamma   90.00
#
_symmetry.space_group_name_H-M   'P 1'
#
loop_
_entity.id
_entity.type
_entity.pdbx_description
1 polymer ?
#
loop_
_entity_poly.entity_id
_entity_poly.type
_entity_poly.pdbx_seq_one_letter_code
_entity_poly.pdbx_strand_id
1 'polypeptide(L)'
;MNTVALLTLDRGSILYNPDQMPSEIVLKHIDGELIKIERDGQGSWLSKRREELEINFCRDGEYESTTDAVATLADRQAFGFRLNGEAVNPLSPGITSVTSETIEIEGLDLGGVLFEDNRQLPFAVYTKDEVYYRVYLTEEGEGGSASVFEVAVLEKREGPRGEWREIGRTESTEVGHLIETVAEETDMEAVWGDAGDLQETIDDQQELFQASRTAGDENVRERAAIQNKTVFDPSIPQPRPVTFPTRRE
;
A
#
# COMPACT_ATOMS: atom_id res chain seq x y z
N MET A 1 -4.03 19.73 3.29
CA MET A 1 -3.58 18.65 2.40
C MET A 1 -4.81 17.87 2.04
N ASN A 2 -5.04 17.64 0.75
CA ASN A 2 -6.13 16.77 0.32
C ASN A 2 -5.60 15.35 0.34
N THR A 3 -6.28 14.46 1.05
CA THR A 3 -5.96 13.04 1.07
C THR A 3 -6.40 12.41 -0.25
N VAL A 4 -5.57 11.51 -0.77
CA VAL A 4 -5.91 10.66 -1.91
C VAL A 4 -5.86 9.20 -1.49
N ALA A 5 -6.86 8.42 -1.88
CA ALA A 5 -6.82 6.97 -1.79
C ALA A 5 -6.56 6.38 -3.17
N LEU A 6 -5.68 5.37 -3.23
CA LEU A 6 -5.53 4.51 -4.40
C LEU A 6 -6.28 3.21 -4.14
N LEU A 7 -7.39 3.00 -4.84
CA LEU A 7 -8.16 1.77 -4.81
C LEU A 7 -7.56 0.80 -5.82
N THR A 8 -7.06 -0.36 -5.36
CA THR A 8 -6.35 -1.28 -6.26
C THR A 8 -7.28 -2.10 -7.16
N LEU A 9 -8.56 -2.22 -6.77
CA LEU A 9 -9.66 -2.78 -7.56
C LEU A 9 -9.35 -4.08 -8.32
N ASP A 10 -8.61 -5.04 -7.75
CA ASP A 10 -8.12 -6.28 -8.42
C ASP A 10 -7.06 -6.11 -9.53
N ARG A 11 -6.64 -4.87 -9.81
CA ARG A 11 -5.71 -4.51 -10.91
C ARG A 11 -4.26 -4.42 -10.51
N GLY A 12 -4.03 -4.11 -9.24
CA GLY A 12 -2.71 -3.92 -8.68
C GLY A 12 -2.60 -4.39 -7.23
N SER A 13 -1.37 -4.39 -6.76
CA SER A 13 -1.01 -4.53 -5.36
C SER A 13 0.02 -3.47 -4.98
N ILE A 14 0.02 -3.07 -3.71
CA ILE A 14 1.05 -2.19 -3.18
C ILE A 14 2.21 -3.04 -2.66
N LEU A 15 3.41 -2.69 -3.09
CA LEU A 15 4.65 -3.33 -2.69
C LEU A 15 5.45 -2.41 -1.77
N TYR A 16 5.97 -2.99 -0.70
CA TYR A 16 6.93 -2.38 0.19
C TYR A 16 8.21 -3.20 0.24
N ASN A 17 9.33 -2.49 0.35
CA ASN A 17 10.63 -3.06 0.63
C ASN A 17 10.90 -2.95 2.13
N PRO A 18 11.04 -4.07 2.87
CA PRO A 18 11.28 -4.05 4.31
C PRO A 18 12.51 -3.24 4.75
N ASP A 19 13.52 -3.10 3.89
CA ASP A 19 14.74 -2.33 4.15
C ASP A 19 14.58 -0.83 3.85
N GLN A 20 13.53 -0.44 3.13
CA GLN A 20 13.27 0.94 2.67
C GLN A 20 11.81 1.32 2.89
N MET A 21 11.27 1.00 4.08
CA MET A 21 9.87 1.25 4.41
C MET A 21 9.55 2.74 4.54
N PRO A 22 8.32 3.16 4.20
CA PRO A 22 7.79 4.43 4.66
C PRO A 22 7.70 4.44 6.19
N SER A 23 7.55 5.61 6.79
CA SER A 23 7.39 5.73 8.25
C SER A 23 5.94 5.58 8.71
N GLU A 24 4.98 5.62 7.79
CA GLU A 24 3.56 5.43 8.03
C GLU A 24 2.89 4.68 6.87
N ILE A 25 1.93 3.81 7.17
CA ILE A 25 1.06 3.16 6.17
C ILE A 25 -0.38 3.25 6.67
N VAL A 26 -1.30 3.63 5.79
CA VAL A 26 -2.72 3.83 6.12
C VAL A 26 -3.58 3.06 5.13
N LEU A 27 -4.46 2.19 5.64
CA LEU A 27 -5.40 1.41 4.85
C LEU A 27 -6.85 1.77 5.20
N LYS A 28 -7.73 1.73 4.20
CA LYS A 28 -9.19 1.82 4.32
C LYS A 28 -9.84 0.66 3.59
N HIS A 29 -10.70 -0.07 4.28
CA HIS A 29 -11.62 -1.04 3.70
C HIS A 29 -13.04 -0.48 3.59
N ILE A 30 -13.89 -1.04 2.73
CA ILE A 30 -15.30 -0.62 2.55
C ILE A 30 -16.11 -0.60 3.84
N ASP A 31 -15.99 -1.66 4.63
CA ASP A 31 -16.76 -1.84 5.86
C ASP A 31 -15.94 -1.50 7.11
N GLY A 32 -14.71 -1.01 6.91
CA GLY A 32 -13.70 -0.86 7.96
C GLY A 32 -13.46 0.59 8.35
N GLU A 33 -13.14 0.80 9.63
CA GLU A 33 -12.54 2.06 10.09
C GLU A 33 -11.15 2.24 9.47
N LEU A 34 -10.66 3.48 9.41
CA LEU A 34 -9.28 3.76 9.02
C LEU A 34 -8.29 3.20 10.04
N ILE A 35 -7.34 2.37 9.57
CA ILE A 35 -6.26 1.87 10.41
C ILE A 35 -4.92 2.31 9.81
N LYS A 36 -4.05 2.81 10.67
CA LYS A 36 -2.67 3.14 10.32
C LYS A 36 -1.68 2.35 11.16
N ILE A 37 -0.49 2.15 10.60
CA ILE A 37 0.71 1.82 11.36
C ILE A 37 1.73 2.92 11.16
N GLU A 38 2.45 3.28 12.21
CA GLU A 38 3.54 4.24 12.13
C GLU A 38 4.75 3.79 12.94
N ARG A 39 5.94 4.10 12.45
CA ARG A 39 7.18 3.85 13.17
C ARG A 39 7.38 4.92 14.25
N ASP A 40 7.64 4.49 15.47
CA ASP A 40 7.94 5.39 16.57
C ASP A 40 9.42 5.83 16.56
N GLY A 41 9.76 6.78 17.45
CA GLY A 41 11.13 7.27 17.58
C GLY A 41 12.12 6.28 18.20
N GLN A 42 11.65 5.11 18.67
CA GLN A 42 12.45 4.05 19.28
C GLN A 42 12.68 2.87 18.33
N GLY A 43 12.03 2.88 17.15
CA GLY A 43 12.18 1.89 16.10
C GLY A 43 11.07 0.83 16.09
N SER A 44 10.15 0.85 17.05
CA SER A 44 8.96 0.00 17.08
C SER A 44 7.89 0.52 16.12
N TRP A 45 6.97 -0.34 15.72
CA TRP A 45 5.79 0.03 14.92
C TRP A 45 4.54 0.05 15.78
N LEU A 46 3.74 1.10 15.68
CA LEU A 46 2.51 1.29 16.43
C LEU A 46 1.31 1.26 15.48
N SER A 47 0.36 0.35 15.71
CA SER A 47 -0.95 0.37 15.05
C SER A 47 -1.91 1.28 15.79
N LYS A 48 -2.50 2.22 15.05
CA LYS A 48 -3.49 3.17 15.55
C LYS A 48 -4.73 3.11 14.67
N ARG A 49 -5.91 3.12 15.29
CA ARG A 49 -7.14 3.52 14.61
C ARG A 49 -7.09 5.03 14.42
N ARG A 50 -7.52 5.52 13.27
CA ARG A 50 -7.75 6.95 13.07
C ARG A 50 -9.19 7.24 13.51
N GLU A 51 -9.37 8.15 14.47
CA GLU A 51 -10.65 8.39 15.15
C GLU A 51 -11.78 8.75 14.17
N GLU A 52 -12.67 7.80 13.91
CA GLU A 52 -14.10 8.07 13.82
C GLU A 52 -14.85 7.48 15.03
N LEU A 53 -14.32 6.44 15.70
CA LEU A 53 -14.82 5.91 16.98
C LEU A 53 -13.66 5.34 17.85
N GLU A 54 -13.47 5.87 19.06
CA GLU A 54 -12.46 5.39 20.04
C GLU A 54 -12.86 4.02 20.63
N ILE A 55 -12.18 2.95 20.24
CA ILE A 55 -12.13 1.69 21.01
C ILE A 55 -10.67 1.26 21.13
N ASN A 56 -10.18 1.16 22.37
CA ASN A 56 -8.83 0.66 22.69
C ASN A 56 -8.78 -0.86 22.53
N PHE A 57 -7.82 -1.36 21.75
CA PHE A 57 -7.55 -2.79 21.64
C PHE A 57 -6.65 -3.28 22.77
N CYS A 58 -6.85 -4.53 23.21
CA CYS A 58 -6.02 -5.15 24.26
C CYS A 58 -4.62 -5.49 23.71
N ARG A 59 -3.59 -4.83 24.28
CA ARG A 59 -2.16 -4.70 23.87
C ARG A 59 -1.99 -3.62 22.81
N ASP A 60 -1.20 -2.60 23.16
CA ASP A 60 -1.02 -1.31 22.48
C ASP A 60 -0.36 -1.38 21.10
N GLY A 61 -0.81 -2.29 20.22
CA GLY A 61 -0.48 -2.28 18.80
C GLY A 61 1.00 -2.17 18.46
N GLU A 62 1.89 -2.57 19.37
CA GLU A 62 3.33 -2.40 19.20
C GLU A 62 3.93 -3.67 18.59
N TYR A 63 4.68 -3.50 17.51
CA TYR A 63 5.31 -4.57 16.76
C TYR A 63 6.81 -4.29 16.63
N GLU A 64 7.62 -5.28 16.97
CA GLU A 64 9.08 -5.22 16.82
C GLU A 64 9.51 -5.44 15.36
N SER A 65 8.67 -6.13 14.57
CA SER A 65 8.91 -6.45 13.17
C SER A 65 8.01 -5.63 12.26
N THR A 66 8.59 -4.99 11.25
CA THR A 66 7.86 -4.35 10.15
C THR A 66 6.87 -5.32 9.51
N THR A 67 7.30 -6.56 9.25
CA THR A 67 6.45 -7.57 8.62
C THR A 67 5.21 -7.84 9.45
N ASP A 68 5.33 -7.94 10.78
CA ASP A 68 4.19 -8.19 11.67
C ASP A 68 3.23 -7.00 11.73
N ALA A 69 3.78 -5.78 11.73
CA ALA A 69 2.98 -4.56 11.73
C ALA A 69 2.11 -4.48 10.48
N VAL A 70 2.70 -4.68 9.30
CA VAL A 70 1.99 -4.63 8.03
C VAL A 70 1.03 -5.81 7.87
N ALA A 71 1.44 -7.02 8.27
CA ALA A 71 0.58 -8.20 8.25
C ALA A 71 -0.67 -8.00 9.11
N THR A 72 -0.49 -7.46 10.33
CA THR A 72 -1.62 -7.17 11.22
C THR A 72 -2.51 -6.04 10.69
N LEU A 73 -1.92 -5.03 10.04
CA LEU A 73 -2.67 -3.98 9.39
C LEU A 73 -3.55 -4.54 8.25
N ALA A 74 -2.98 -5.37 7.38
CA ALA A 74 -3.70 -6.02 6.30
C ALA A 74 -4.83 -6.92 6.82
N ASP A 75 -4.56 -7.76 7.83
CA ASP A 75 -5.56 -8.62 8.48
C ASP A 75 -6.75 -7.82 9.03
N ARG A 76 -6.46 -6.75 9.79
CA ARG A 76 -7.51 -5.92 10.41
C ARG A 76 -8.35 -5.14 9.41
N GLN A 77 -7.86 -4.94 8.20
CA GLN A 77 -8.58 -4.25 7.11
C GLN A 77 -9.07 -5.22 6.03
N ALA A 78 -8.99 -6.54 6.27
CA ALA A 78 -9.35 -7.55 5.29
C ALA A 78 -8.66 -7.39 3.91
N PHE A 79 -7.41 -6.92 3.91
CA PHE A 79 -6.54 -6.94 2.73
C PHE A 79 -5.80 -8.27 2.65
N GLY A 80 -5.43 -8.65 1.43
CA GLY A 80 -4.60 -9.81 1.19
C GLY A 80 -3.15 -9.43 1.50
N PHE A 81 -2.41 -10.40 2.01
CA PHE A 81 -1.05 -10.22 2.45
C PHE A 81 -0.17 -11.29 1.80
N ARG A 82 0.88 -10.83 1.12
CA ARG A 82 1.84 -11.70 0.45
C ARG A 82 3.26 -11.35 0.87
N LEU A 83 4.06 -12.39 1.12
CA LEU A 83 5.49 -12.27 1.36
C LEU A 83 6.25 -12.89 0.20
N ASN A 84 7.15 -12.12 -0.40
CA ASN A 84 7.95 -12.57 -1.55
C ASN A 84 7.07 -13.10 -2.69
N GLY A 85 5.87 -12.53 -2.85
CA GLY A 85 4.89 -12.96 -3.83
C GLY A 85 4.16 -14.26 -3.49
N GLU A 86 4.22 -14.76 -2.26
CA GLU A 86 3.42 -15.90 -1.80
C GLU A 86 2.37 -15.46 -0.80
N ALA A 87 1.15 -15.98 -0.93
CA ALA A 87 0.06 -15.76 0.01
C ALA A 87 0.42 -16.31 1.39
N VAL A 88 0.38 -15.45 2.42
CA VAL A 88 0.66 -15.86 3.79
C VAL A 88 -0.48 -15.39 4.69
N ASN A 89 -0.98 -16.27 5.54
CA ASN A 89 -1.91 -15.89 6.59
C ASN A 89 -1.15 -15.04 7.65
N PRO A 90 -1.51 -13.75 7.85
CA PRO A 90 -0.86 -12.83 8.79
C PRO A 90 -0.77 -13.30 10.24
N LEU A 91 -1.70 -14.15 10.67
CA LEU A 91 -1.80 -14.68 12.02
C LEU A 91 -1.04 -15.99 12.20
N SER A 92 -0.36 -16.47 11.15
CA SER A 92 0.36 -17.74 11.19
C SER A 92 1.59 -17.64 12.10
N PRO A 93 1.75 -18.55 13.07
CA PRO A 93 2.94 -18.58 13.90
C PRO A 93 4.18 -18.83 13.03
N GLY A 94 5.19 -17.96 13.16
CA GLY A 94 6.44 -18.06 12.42
C GLY A 94 6.54 -17.18 11.18
N ILE A 95 5.59 -16.28 10.91
CA ILE A 95 5.73 -15.30 9.82
C ILE A 95 7.00 -14.44 9.97
N THR A 96 7.40 -14.13 11.21
CA THR A 96 8.64 -13.43 11.55
C THR A 96 9.92 -14.19 11.23
N SER A 97 9.87 -15.51 11.06
CA SER A 97 11.05 -16.31 10.73
C SER A 97 11.32 -16.38 9.23
N VAL A 98 10.39 -15.90 8.40
CA VAL A 98 10.55 -15.80 6.95
C VAL A 98 11.26 -14.49 6.62
N THR A 99 12.43 -14.59 5.98
CA THR A 99 13.11 -13.41 5.43
C THR A 99 12.21 -12.76 4.38
N SER A 100 11.76 -11.55 4.67
CA SER A 100 10.89 -10.76 3.79
C SER A 100 11.76 -9.87 2.91
N GLU A 101 11.77 -10.10 1.60
CA GLU A 101 12.39 -9.22 0.60
C GLU A 101 11.33 -8.32 -0.07
N THR A 102 10.07 -8.73 -0.03
CA THR A 102 8.93 -7.95 -0.54
C THR A 102 7.72 -8.21 0.32
N ILE A 103 7.11 -7.13 0.81
CA ILE A 103 5.80 -7.15 1.45
C ILE A 103 4.79 -6.63 0.44
N GLU A 104 3.73 -7.38 0.20
CA GLU A 104 2.70 -7.05 -0.78
C GLU A 104 1.32 -7.02 -0.10
N ILE A 105 0.61 -5.91 -0.32
CA ILE A 105 -0.77 -5.69 0.16
C ILE A 105 -1.68 -5.57 -1.06
N GLU A 106 -2.77 -6.33 -1.07
CA GLU A 106 -3.75 -6.34 -2.16
C GLU A 106 -5.17 -6.08 -1.62
N GLY A 107 -5.94 -5.26 -2.31
CA GLY A 107 -7.37 -5.09 -2.00
C GLY A 107 -8.13 -6.37 -2.33
N LEU A 108 -8.75 -7.02 -1.33
CA LEU A 108 -9.63 -8.19 -1.51
C LEU A 108 -11.09 -7.79 -1.81
N ASP A 109 -11.40 -6.51 -1.63
CA ASP A 109 -12.63 -5.84 -2.04
C ASP A 109 -12.29 -4.39 -2.44
N LEU A 110 -13.25 -3.47 -2.42
CA LEU A 110 -13.02 -2.04 -2.69
C LEU A 110 -12.28 -1.35 -1.52
N GLY A 111 -11.07 -1.79 -1.22
CA GLY A 111 -10.17 -1.14 -0.27
C GLY A 111 -9.14 -0.27 -0.97
N GLY A 112 -8.63 0.73 -0.26
CA GLY A 112 -7.57 1.61 -0.73
C GLY A 112 -6.44 1.84 0.26
N VAL A 113 -5.29 2.23 -0.29
CA VAL A 113 -4.17 2.79 0.49
C VAL A 113 -4.25 4.31 0.42
N LEU A 114 -4.13 4.96 1.57
CA LEU A 114 -4.26 6.42 1.69
C LEU A 114 -2.90 7.10 1.68
N PHE A 115 -2.84 8.24 0.99
CA PHE A 115 -1.68 9.12 0.91
C PHE A 115 -2.11 10.55 1.24
N GLU A 116 -1.44 11.12 2.23
CA GLU A 116 -1.74 12.41 2.84
C GLU A 116 -0.51 13.29 2.93
N ASP A 117 0.63 12.67 3.24
CA ASP A 117 1.90 13.34 3.39
C ASP A 117 3.08 12.46 2.94
N ASN A 118 4.28 13.00 3.09
CA ASN A 118 5.52 12.39 2.65
C ASN A 118 5.98 11.21 3.56
N ARG A 119 5.37 11.00 4.73
CA ARG A 119 5.70 9.90 5.65
C ARG A 119 5.27 8.54 5.12
N GLN A 120 4.32 8.53 4.17
CA GLN A 120 3.79 7.36 3.48
C GLN A 120 4.60 6.96 2.24
N LEU A 121 5.69 7.68 1.95
CA LEU A 121 6.66 7.32 0.92
C LEU A 121 7.92 6.68 1.54
N PRO A 122 8.58 5.75 0.84
CA PRO A 122 8.28 5.31 -0.53
C PRO A 122 7.30 4.13 -0.59
N PHE A 123 6.69 3.92 -1.75
CA PHE A 123 5.93 2.71 -2.05
C PHE A 123 6.05 2.36 -3.54
N ALA A 124 5.71 1.13 -3.88
CA ALA A 124 5.60 0.69 -5.26
C ALA A 124 4.24 0.06 -5.54
N VAL A 125 3.85 0.04 -6.81
CA VAL A 125 2.68 -0.69 -7.31
C VAL A 125 3.16 -1.75 -8.27
N TYR A 126 2.59 -2.94 -8.15
CA TYR A 126 2.75 -4.01 -9.11
C TYR A 126 1.40 -4.38 -9.72
N THR A 127 1.32 -4.36 -11.04
CA THR A 127 0.10 -4.70 -11.77
C THR A 127 0.12 -6.15 -12.24
N LYS A 128 -1.06 -6.69 -12.53
CA LYS A 128 -1.23 -8.03 -13.11
C LYS A 128 -0.47 -8.24 -14.43
N ASP A 129 -0.16 -7.16 -15.15
CA ASP A 129 0.57 -7.15 -16.43
C ASP A 129 2.10 -7.02 -16.24
N GLU A 130 2.59 -7.30 -15.03
CA GLU A 130 4.00 -7.20 -14.62
C GLU A 130 4.60 -5.79 -14.74
N VAL A 131 3.78 -4.75 -14.64
CA VAL A 131 4.24 -3.35 -14.67
C VAL A 131 4.49 -2.87 -13.25
N TYR A 132 5.66 -2.27 -13.04
CA TYR A 132 6.01 -1.65 -11.77
C TYR A 132 5.92 -0.14 -11.87
N TYR A 133 5.31 0.46 -10.85
CA TYR A 133 5.42 1.88 -10.56
C TYR A 133 6.12 2.03 -9.21
N ARG A 134 6.96 3.05 -9.02
CA ARG A 134 7.51 3.39 -7.71
C ARG A 134 7.45 4.88 -7.47
N VAL A 135 7.02 5.26 -6.28
CA VAL A 135 6.97 6.65 -5.83
C VAL A 135 7.90 6.79 -4.63
N TYR A 136 8.80 7.77 -4.69
CA TYR A 136 9.79 8.02 -3.66
C TYR A 136 10.15 9.50 -3.59
N LEU A 137 10.82 9.88 -2.50
CA LEU A 137 11.31 11.24 -2.28
C LEU A 137 12.78 11.33 -2.67
N THR A 138 13.15 12.39 -3.35
CA THR A 138 14.54 12.78 -3.60
C THR A 138 14.75 14.24 -3.24
N GLU A 139 16.01 14.60 -3.00
CA GLU A 139 16.44 15.97 -2.74
C GLU A 139 16.95 16.60 -4.04
N GLU A 140 16.53 17.85 -4.29
CA GLU A 140 16.99 18.65 -5.42
C GLU A 140 17.52 20.00 -4.97
N GLY A 141 18.59 20.45 -5.62
CA GLY A 141 19.25 21.72 -5.36
C GLY A 141 20.73 21.68 -5.75
N GLU A 142 21.29 22.82 -6.12
CA GLU A 142 22.73 22.93 -6.33
C GLU A 142 23.44 22.91 -4.97
N GLY A 143 24.36 21.97 -4.78
CA GLY A 143 25.16 21.85 -3.56
C GLY A 143 25.93 23.14 -3.28
N GLY A 144 25.37 23.98 -2.40
CA GLY A 144 25.88 25.32 -2.16
C GLY A 144 24.88 26.22 -1.43
N SER A 145 24.53 25.88 -0.18
CA SER A 145 23.90 26.79 0.81
C SER A 145 22.55 27.45 0.46
N ALA A 146 21.95 27.25 -0.71
CA ALA A 146 20.67 27.89 -1.05
C ALA A 146 19.68 26.84 -1.60
N SER A 147 18.83 26.38 -0.67
CA SER A 147 17.62 25.57 -0.87
C SER A 147 17.81 24.22 -1.57
N VAL A 148 18.20 23.21 -0.79
CA VAL A 148 17.77 21.84 -1.08
C VAL A 148 16.28 21.75 -0.75
N PHE A 149 15.46 21.30 -1.70
CA PHE A 149 14.04 21.05 -1.49
C PHE A 149 13.73 19.59 -1.84
N GLU A 150 12.66 19.08 -1.24
CA GLU A 150 12.24 17.69 -1.38
C GLU A 150 11.21 17.57 -2.49
N VAL A 151 11.41 16.65 -3.42
CA VAL A 151 10.48 16.36 -4.51
C VAL A 151 10.07 14.89 -4.48
N ALA A 152 8.84 14.61 -4.88
CA ALA A 152 8.36 13.26 -5.12
C ALA A 152 8.53 12.90 -6.60
N VAL A 153 8.99 11.68 -6.86
CA VAL A 153 9.26 11.18 -8.21
C VAL A 153 8.48 9.90 -8.43
N LEU A 154 7.82 9.79 -9.58
CA LEU A 154 7.16 8.59 -10.07
C LEU A 154 7.98 8.00 -11.22
N GLU A 155 8.38 6.75 -11.06
CA GLU A 155 9.04 5.97 -12.12
C GLU A 155 8.24 4.73 -12.49
N LYS A 156 8.31 4.35 -13.77
CA LYS A 156 7.70 3.15 -14.34
C LYS A 156 8.75 2.20 -14.84
N ARG A 157 8.51 0.90 -14.71
CA ARG A 157 9.31 -0.19 -15.29
C ARG A 157 8.39 -1.28 -15.85
N GLU A 158 8.53 -1.55 -17.14
CA GLU A 158 7.83 -2.65 -17.81
C GLU A 158 8.59 -3.97 -17.57
N GLY A 159 7.98 -4.85 -16.77
CA GLY A 159 8.55 -6.15 -16.44
C GLY A 159 9.71 -6.12 -15.44
N PRO A 160 10.11 -7.29 -14.92
CA PRO A 160 11.12 -7.41 -13.87
C PRO A 160 12.56 -7.08 -14.30
N ARG A 161 12.82 -6.95 -15.61
CA ARG A 161 14.15 -6.68 -16.20
C ARG A 161 14.21 -5.38 -17.00
N GLY A 162 13.13 -4.59 -17.00
CA GLY A 162 13.09 -3.29 -17.65
C GLY A 162 13.96 -2.25 -16.94
N GLU A 163 14.21 -1.13 -17.62
CA GLU A 163 14.80 0.06 -17.02
C GLU A 163 13.70 0.92 -16.38
N TRP A 164 14.03 1.54 -15.23
CA TRP A 164 13.16 2.55 -14.63
C TRP A 164 13.20 3.82 -15.47
N ARG A 165 12.03 4.37 -15.76
CA ARG A 165 11.86 5.65 -16.47
C ARG A 165 11.03 6.58 -15.60
N GLU A 166 11.53 7.79 -15.39
CA GLU A 166 10.75 8.86 -14.76
C GLU A 166 9.59 9.24 -15.68
N ILE A 167 8.37 9.22 -15.14
CA ILE A 167 7.15 9.60 -15.85
C ILE A 167 6.39 10.73 -15.15
N GLY A 168 6.73 11.04 -13.91
CA GLY A 168 6.11 12.12 -13.16
C GLY A 168 7.01 12.64 -12.05
N ARG A 169 6.84 13.93 -11.74
CA ARG A 169 7.59 14.63 -10.70
C ARG A 169 6.73 15.76 -10.14
N THR A 170 6.76 15.94 -8.82
CA THR A 170 6.05 17.02 -8.14
C THR A 170 6.70 17.40 -6.80
N GLU A 171 6.25 18.48 -6.18
CA GLU A 171 6.63 18.83 -4.80
C GLU A 171 6.17 17.73 -3.83
N SER A 172 6.90 17.48 -2.74
CA SER A 172 6.53 16.39 -1.82
C SER A 172 5.14 16.57 -1.17
N THR A 173 4.62 17.80 -1.14
CA THR A 173 3.27 18.13 -0.67
C THR A 173 2.16 17.84 -1.68
N GLU A 174 2.50 17.52 -2.92
CA GLU A 174 1.58 17.33 -4.06
C GLU A 174 1.60 15.88 -4.59
N VAL A 175 2.04 14.92 -3.76
CA VAL A 175 2.11 13.49 -4.07
C VAL A 175 0.84 12.95 -4.74
N GLY A 176 -0.33 13.48 -4.39
CA GLY A 176 -1.58 12.99 -4.95
C GLY A 176 -1.68 13.07 -6.48
N HIS A 177 -1.00 14.03 -7.13
CA HIS A 177 -0.93 14.06 -8.60
C HIS A 177 -0.18 12.86 -9.20
N LEU A 178 0.83 12.34 -8.49
CA LEU A 178 1.51 11.11 -8.90
C LEU A 178 0.62 9.88 -8.69
N ILE A 179 -0.21 9.88 -7.64
CA ILE A 179 -1.19 8.80 -7.38
C ILE A 179 -2.25 8.78 -8.48
N GLU A 180 -2.78 9.94 -8.88
CA GLU A 180 -3.68 10.08 -10.03
C GLU A 180 -3.03 9.53 -11.30
N THR A 181 -1.77 9.91 -11.56
CA THR A 181 -1.04 9.41 -12.74
C THR A 181 -0.90 7.89 -12.72
N VAL A 182 -0.64 7.29 -11.55
CA VAL A 182 -0.62 5.83 -11.41
C VAL A 182 -2.01 5.24 -11.67
N ALA A 183 -3.08 5.82 -11.15
CA ALA A 183 -4.43 5.37 -11.39
C ALA A 183 -4.82 5.47 -12.87
N GLU A 184 -4.48 6.56 -13.57
CA GLU A 184 -4.75 6.73 -15.01
C GLU A 184 -3.97 5.76 -15.91
N GLU A 185 -2.72 5.47 -15.56
CA GLU A 185 -1.86 4.52 -16.28
C GLU A 185 -2.17 3.05 -15.92
N THR A 186 -3.09 2.84 -15.00
CA THR A 186 -3.57 1.51 -14.59
C THR A 186 -5.09 1.47 -14.69
N ASP A 187 -5.70 0.31 -14.45
CA ASP A 187 -7.16 0.23 -14.32
C ASP A 187 -7.59 0.47 -12.85
N MET A 188 -6.73 1.08 -12.02
CA MET A 188 -7.01 1.41 -10.62
C MET A 188 -7.70 2.78 -10.52
N GLU A 189 -8.08 3.17 -9.31
CA GLU A 189 -8.82 4.41 -9.09
C GLU A 189 -8.18 5.28 -8.01
N ALA A 190 -8.03 6.56 -8.32
CA ALA A 190 -7.62 7.59 -7.37
C ALA A 190 -8.83 8.41 -6.92
N VAL A 191 -9.07 8.46 -5.61
CA VAL A 191 -10.18 9.20 -5.01
C VAL A 191 -9.64 10.25 -4.06
N TRP A 192 -10.06 11.50 -4.24
CA TRP A 192 -9.72 12.60 -3.35
C TRP A 192 -10.84 12.86 -2.36
N GLY A 193 -10.47 13.16 -1.12
CA GLY A 193 -11.43 13.61 -0.12
C GLY A 193 -11.09 13.12 1.28
N ASP A 194 -12.01 13.35 2.21
CA ASP A 194 -11.92 12.78 3.55
C ASP A 194 -12.43 11.34 3.60
N ALA A 195 -12.43 10.72 4.78
CA ALA A 195 -12.86 9.33 4.94
C ALA A 195 -14.30 9.08 4.47
N GLY A 196 -15.18 10.09 4.56
CA GLY A 196 -16.56 10.03 4.10
C GLY A 196 -16.66 10.09 2.58
N ASP A 197 -15.93 11.00 1.94
CA ASP A 197 -15.85 11.10 0.47
C ASP A 197 -15.30 9.81 -0.15
N LEU A 198 -14.30 9.21 0.52
CA LEU A 198 -13.73 7.91 0.13
C LEU A 198 -14.78 6.80 0.23
N GLN A 199 -15.57 6.78 1.31
CA GLN A 199 -16.62 5.78 1.48
C GLN A 199 -17.73 5.93 0.43
N GLU A 200 -18.18 7.14 0.16
CA GLU A 200 -19.23 7.41 -0.85
C GLU A 200 -18.77 6.93 -2.23
N THR A 201 -17.54 7.26 -2.61
CA THR A 201 -16.98 6.83 -3.90
C THR A 201 -16.85 5.30 -3.99
N ILE A 202 -16.39 4.67 -2.91
CA ILE A 202 -16.31 3.22 -2.79
C ILE A 202 -17.70 2.58 -2.97
N ASP A 203 -18.73 3.11 -2.32
CA ASP A 203 -20.08 2.58 -2.37
C ASP A 203 -20.68 2.70 -3.78
N ASP A 204 -20.40 3.81 -4.48
CA ASP A 204 -20.85 4.07 -5.85
C ASP A 204 -20.11 3.22 -6.91
N GLN A 205 -18.91 2.74 -6.58
CA GLN A 205 -18.01 2.04 -7.50
C GLN A 205 -17.99 0.53 -7.30
N GLN A 206 -18.98 0.00 -6.60
CA GLN A 206 -19.16 -1.42 -6.46
C GLN A 206 -19.11 -2.17 -7.79
N GLU A 207 -19.59 -1.62 -8.89
CA GLU A 207 -19.58 -2.27 -10.20
C GLU A 207 -18.18 -2.37 -10.86
N LEU A 208 -17.18 -1.59 -10.40
CA LEU A 208 -15.83 -1.57 -10.96
C LEU A 208 -14.96 -2.74 -10.49
N PHE A 209 -15.27 -3.33 -9.34
CA PHE A 209 -14.58 -4.53 -8.87
C PHE A 209 -15.09 -5.75 -9.63
N GLN A 210 -14.24 -6.31 -10.49
CA GLN A 210 -14.65 -7.36 -11.44
C GLN A 210 -14.43 -8.78 -10.90
N ALA A 211 -13.72 -8.93 -9.77
CA ALA A 211 -13.64 -10.20 -9.08
C ALA A 211 -15.03 -10.71 -8.65
N SER A 212 -15.30 -11.99 -8.93
CA SER A 212 -16.62 -12.63 -8.78
C SER A 212 -17.30 -12.34 -7.42
N ARG A 213 -18.58 -11.97 -7.46
CA ARG A 213 -19.45 -11.59 -6.32
C ARG A 213 -20.71 -12.45 -6.22
N THR A 214 -20.56 -13.75 -6.09
CA THR A 214 -21.70 -14.65 -5.78
C THR A 214 -21.84 -14.89 -4.27
N ALA A 215 -23.01 -15.34 -3.79
CA ALA A 215 -23.19 -15.75 -2.38
C ALA A 215 -22.31 -16.97 -1.97
N GLY A 216 -21.78 -17.70 -2.97
CA GLY A 216 -20.69 -18.65 -2.78
C GLY A 216 -19.34 -17.95 -2.59
N ASP A 217 -19.13 -16.81 -3.25
CA ASP A 217 -17.94 -15.97 -3.12
C ASP A 217 -17.88 -15.22 -1.79
N GLU A 218 -18.99 -14.80 -1.18
CA GLU A 218 -19.00 -14.23 0.19
C GLU A 218 -18.56 -15.25 1.24
N ASN A 219 -19.08 -16.47 1.19
CA ASN A 219 -18.60 -17.57 2.05
C ASN A 219 -17.16 -18.00 1.70
N VAL A 220 -16.72 -17.79 0.46
CA VAL A 220 -15.34 -18.02 0.02
C VAL A 220 -14.42 -16.86 0.40
N ARG A 221 -14.93 -15.62 0.56
CA ARG A 221 -14.23 -14.41 1.02
C ARG A 221 -14.08 -14.41 2.55
N GLU A 222 -15.14 -14.74 3.29
CA GLU A 222 -15.06 -15.03 4.75
C GLU A 222 -14.10 -16.19 5.04
N ARG A 223 -14.02 -17.19 4.15
CA ARG A 223 -13.04 -18.28 4.26
C ARG A 223 -11.66 -17.95 3.68
N ALA A 224 -11.55 -16.99 2.77
CA ALA A 224 -10.29 -16.56 2.12
C ALA A 224 -9.39 -15.81 3.10
N ALA A 225 -9.98 -14.97 3.95
CA ALA A 225 -9.28 -14.28 5.04
C ALA A 225 -8.60 -15.23 6.04
N ILE A 226 -9.05 -16.49 6.11
CA ILE A 226 -8.55 -17.49 7.07
C ILE A 226 -7.48 -18.43 6.45
N GLN A 227 -7.34 -18.53 5.11
CA GLN A 227 -6.65 -19.65 4.44
C GLN A 227 -5.81 -19.31 3.17
N ASN A 228 -4.94 -18.30 3.17
CA ASN A 228 -3.97 -18.04 2.07
C ASN A 228 -4.63 -17.79 0.69
N LYS A 229 -5.51 -16.79 0.57
CA LYS A 229 -6.07 -16.40 -0.73
C LYS A 229 -5.83 -14.94 -1.05
N THR A 230 -5.55 -14.70 -2.32
CA THR A 230 -5.09 -13.45 -2.92
C THR A 230 -5.93 -13.16 -4.14
N VAL A 231 -6.13 -11.89 -4.53
CA VAL A 231 -6.82 -11.55 -5.78
C VAL A 231 -5.97 -11.90 -7.00
N PHE A 232 -4.65 -11.93 -6.83
CA PHE A 232 -3.74 -12.36 -7.89
C PHE A 232 -3.72 -13.88 -8.05
N ASP A 233 -4.03 -14.33 -9.28
CA ASP A 233 -3.96 -15.72 -9.67
C ASP A 233 -2.53 -16.26 -9.48
N PRO A 234 -2.33 -17.52 -9.02
CA PRO A 234 -1.00 -18.13 -8.88
C PRO A 234 -0.15 -18.14 -10.16
N SER A 235 -0.77 -17.94 -11.33
CA SER A 235 -0.10 -17.79 -12.62
C SER A 235 0.52 -16.41 -12.86
N ILE A 236 0.08 -15.38 -12.12
CA ILE A 236 0.71 -14.05 -12.15
C ILE A 236 2.10 -14.18 -11.52
N PRO A 237 3.17 -13.75 -12.21
CA PRO A 237 4.51 -13.89 -11.66
C PRO A 237 4.69 -13.14 -10.35
N GLN A 238 5.53 -13.73 -9.49
CA GLN A 238 5.86 -13.12 -8.21
C GLN A 238 6.61 -11.81 -8.42
N PRO A 239 6.23 -10.74 -7.71
CA PRO A 239 6.96 -9.50 -7.83
C PRO A 239 8.39 -9.64 -7.34
N ARG A 240 9.34 -8.99 -8.03
CA ARG A 240 10.70 -8.84 -7.53
C ARG A 240 10.79 -7.70 -6.52
N PRO A 241 11.73 -7.77 -5.56
CA PRO A 241 12.03 -6.65 -4.67
C PRO A 241 12.24 -5.35 -5.44
N VAL A 242 11.52 -4.31 -5.02
CA VAL A 242 11.68 -2.97 -5.55
C VAL A 242 12.67 -2.22 -4.66
N THR A 243 13.75 -1.74 -5.24
CA THR A 243 14.63 -0.79 -4.56
C THR A 243 14.17 0.63 -4.85
N PHE A 244 14.35 1.52 -3.90
CA PHE A 244 14.09 2.95 -4.06
C PHE A 244 15.42 3.69 -4.09
N PRO A 245 15.61 4.68 -4.97
CA PRO A 245 16.80 5.52 -4.91
C PRO A 245 16.93 6.15 -3.52
N THR A 246 18.06 5.89 -2.86
CA THR A 246 18.33 6.48 -1.54
C THR A 246 18.64 7.96 -1.71
N ARG A 247 18.15 8.79 -0.76
CA ARG A 247 18.60 10.17 -0.63
C ARG A 247 20.13 10.19 -0.61
N ARG A 248 20.75 11.09 -1.38
CA ARG A 248 22.17 11.34 -1.22
C ARG A 248 22.35 12.02 0.14
N GLU A 249 22.98 11.33 1.08
CA GLU A 249 23.46 11.93 2.34
C GLU A 249 24.47 13.06 2.07
#